data_AF-A0A9X4BK87-F1
#
_entry.id   AF-A0A9X4BK87-F1
#
_cell.length_a   1.000
_cell.length_b   1.000
_cell.length_c   1.000
_cell.angle_alpha   90.00
_cell.angle_beta   90.00
_cell.angle_gamma   90.00
#
_symmetry.space_group_name_H-M   'P 1'
#
loop_
_entity.id
_entity.type
_entity.pdbx_description
1 polymer ?
#
loop_
_entity_poly.entity_id
_entity_poly.type
_entity_poly.pdbx_seq_one_letter_code
_entity_poly.pdbx_strand_id
1 'polypeptide(L)'
;MIRPLLAALLALASTAASADIVKVRYNFFDVAGFSYLWGWFGSDLGPTQGTILDAKLVFKDYRVPEGLDAAQFHFDFALPTTGPAPYIVLDGVDMGWSGTGSFDYEATFDGFNGEILPGRFGAEIMHILEDGSPVSGGTFYGDHYLEFTVDRILPDDIFADSFDVGGEERPVETVAFPAR
;
A
#
# COMPACT_ATOMS: atom_id res chain seq x y z
N MET A 1 29.26 44.66 25.47
CA MET A 1 27.89 44.53 24.93
C MET A 1 27.95 43.71 23.65
N ILE A 2 27.83 42.37 23.73
CA ILE A 2 27.95 41.44 22.58
C ILE A 2 26.89 40.32 22.76
N ARG A 3 25.62 40.70 22.92
CA ARG A 3 24.52 39.75 23.18
C ARG A 3 23.38 39.74 22.15
N PRO A 4 23.12 40.76 21.30
CA PRO A 4 22.01 40.66 20.35
C PRO A 4 22.38 39.96 19.03
N LEU A 5 23.66 39.75 18.71
CA LEU A 5 24.08 39.21 17.41
C LEU A 5 23.88 37.69 17.26
N LEU A 6 23.84 36.94 18.38
CA LEU A 6 23.76 35.47 18.35
C LEU A 6 22.34 34.94 18.06
N ALA A 7 21.30 35.74 18.37
CA ALA A 7 19.90 35.34 18.14
C ALA A 7 19.49 35.41 16.67
N ALA A 8 20.10 36.29 15.87
CA ALA A 8 19.81 36.42 14.45
C ALA A 8 20.43 35.30 13.59
N LEU A 9 21.52 34.68 14.06
CA LEU A 9 22.20 33.58 13.35
C LEU A 9 21.51 32.22 13.54
N LEU A 10 20.77 31.99 14.64
CA LEU A 10 19.98 30.77 14.81
C LEU A 10 18.68 30.75 14.00
N ALA A 11 18.16 31.90 13.58
CA ALA A 11 16.89 31.98 12.84
C ALA A 11 17.01 31.65 11.34
N LEU A 12 18.22 31.60 10.78
CA LEU A 12 18.48 31.35 9.36
C LEU A 12 18.83 29.90 9.03
N ALA A 13 18.92 29.02 10.04
CA ALA A 13 19.25 27.59 9.84
C ALA A 13 18.00 26.69 9.79
N SER A 14 16.79 27.26 9.84
CA SER A 14 15.55 26.53 9.65
C SER A 14 15.28 26.30 8.16
N THR A 15 16.17 25.59 7.47
CA THR A 15 15.78 24.96 6.20
C THR A 15 14.68 23.97 6.56
N ALA A 16 13.44 24.31 6.21
CA ALA A 16 12.35 23.35 6.26
C ALA A 16 12.82 22.15 5.45
N ALA A 17 12.99 21.00 6.10
CA ALA A 17 13.11 19.75 5.38
C ALA A 17 11.83 19.62 4.56
N SER A 18 11.93 19.85 3.25
CA SER A 18 10.84 19.54 2.34
C SER A 18 10.81 18.03 2.27
N ALA A 19 9.78 17.42 2.83
CA ALA A 19 9.54 16.02 2.61
C ALA A 19 9.04 15.85 1.16
N ASP A 20 9.54 14.82 0.49
CA ASP A 20 9.22 14.55 -0.91
C ASP A 20 7.94 13.72 -0.97
N ILE A 21 6.99 14.14 -1.79
CA ILE A 21 5.77 13.36 -2.03
C ILE A 21 6.11 12.22 -2.99
N VAL A 22 6.04 10.99 -2.51
CA VAL A 22 6.30 9.78 -3.30
C VAL A 22 5.08 8.88 -3.38
N LYS A 23 5.07 8.00 -4.39
CA LYS A 23 4.07 6.94 -4.54
C LYS A 23 4.69 5.58 -4.29
N VAL A 24 4.11 4.82 -3.37
CA VAL A 24 4.55 3.46 -3.00
C VAL A 24 3.51 2.47 -3.47
N ARG A 25 3.86 1.57 -4.38
CA ARG A 25 2.92 0.62 -4.99
C ARG A 25 3.21 -0.80 -4.55
N TYR A 26 2.19 -1.49 -4.04
CA TYR A 26 2.19 -2.90 -3.72
C TYR A 26 1.38 -3.64 -4.77
N ASN A 27 2.05 -4.38 -5.65
CA ASN A 27 1.38 -5.23 -6.61
C ASN A 27 1.06 -6.57 -5.94
N PHE A 28 -0.15 -7.07 -6.18
CA PHE A 28 -0.57 -8.36 -5.64
C PHE A 28 -0.19 -9.52 -6.58
N PHE A 29 -0.61 -10.74 -6.25
CA PHE A 29 -0.34 -11.90 -7.11
C PHE A 29 -1.46 -11.96 -8.14
N ASP A 30 -1.13 -12.38 -9.36
CA ASP A 30 -2.11 -12.55 -10.44
C ASP A 30 -3.24 -13.51 -10.04
N VAL A 31 -3.01 -14.43 -9.10
CA VAL A 31 -4.00 -15.42 -8.67
C VAL A 31 -4.52 -15.06 -7.29
N ALA A 32 -5.84 -15.03 -7.12
CA ALA A 32 -6.46 -14.92 -5.81
C ALA A 32 -6.43 -16.28 -5.09
N GLY A 33 -6.19 -16.27 -3.79
CA GLY A 33 -5.98 -17.43 -2.94
C GLY A 33 -4.67 -17.40 -2.14
N PHE A 34 -4.01 -16.24 -2.06
CA PHE A 34 -2.77 -16.04 -1.32
C PHE A 34 -2.97 -14.99 -0.24
N SER A 35 -2.32 -15.21 0.91
CA SER A 35 -2.16 -14.21 1.95
C SER A 35 -0.73 -13.67 1.92
N TYR A 36 -0.61 -12.35 1.81
CA TYR A 36 0.59 -11.59 2.08
C TYR A 36 0.74 -11.40 3.58
N LEU A 37 1.26 -12.42 4.24
CA LEU A 37 1.65 -12.29 5.62
C LEU A 37 3.12 -11.83 5.60
N TRP A 38 3.43 -10.73 6.30
CA TRP A 38 4.80 -10.40 6.78
C TRP A 38 5.69 -9.43 5.98
N GLY A 39 5.16 -8.58 5.10
CA GLY A 39 5.96 -7.46 4.59
C GLY A 39 6.15 -6.35 5.64
N TRP A 40 7.34 -5.75 5.72
CA TRP A 40 7.58 -4.54 6.55
C TRP A 40 7.29 -3.29 5.71
N PHE A 41 6.49 -2.37 6.24
CA PHE A 41 6.16 -1.12 5.56
C PHE A 41 6.95 0.08 6.09
N GLY A 42 7.15 0.13 7.41
CA GLY A 42 7.85 1.20 8.13
C GLY A 42 9.15 0.77 8.81
N SER A 43 9.90 1.75 9.31
CA SER A 43 11.21 1.66 9.99
C SER A 43 12.38 1.21 9.10
N ASP A 44 13.54 0.94 9.72
CA ASP A 44 14.79 0.42 9.11
C ASP A 44 14.63 -0.88 8.29
N LEU A 45 13.44 -1.50 8.28
CA LEU A 45 13.15 -2.73 7.54
C LEU A 45 12.09 -2.53 6.44
N GLY A 46 11.48 -1.35 6.37
CA GLY A 46 10.44 -1.01 5.40
C GLY A 46 10.94 -0.02 4.35
N PRO A 47 10.31 0.03 3.17
CA PRO A 47 10.74 0.90 2.08
C PRO A 47 10.50 2.39 2.36
N THR A 48 9.66 2.72 3.34
CA THR A 48 9.18 4.10 3.55
C THR A 48 8.96 4.49 4.99
N GLN A 49 9.24 5.75 5.30
CA GLN A 49 8.86 6.44 6.54
C GLN A 49 8.12 7.73 6.19
N GLY A 50 7.34 8.27 7.12
CA GLY A 50 6.62 9.52 6.94
C GLY A 50 5.10 9.39 7.15
N THR A 51 4.34 10.22 6.44
CA THR A 51 2.88 10.31 6.59
C THR A 51 2.18 9.87 5.32
N ILE A 52 1.25 8.93 5.42
CA ILE A 52 0.35 8.57 4.32
C ILE A 52 -0.66 9.70 4.14
N LEU A 53 -0.83 10.14 2.89
CA LEU A 53 -1.73 11.22 2.50
C LEU A 53 -2.97 10.70 1.75
N ASP A 54 -2.82 9.57 1.06
CA ASP A 54 -3.88 8.93 0.28
C ASP A 54 -3.49 7.47 0.01
N ALA A 55 -4.48 6.59 -0.15
CA ALA A 55 -4.29 5.21 -0.57
C ALA A 55 -5.27 4.87 -1.70
N LYS A 56 -4.80 4.23 -2.77
CA LYS A 56 -5.59 3.86 -3.94
C LYS A 56 -5.51 2.37 -4.21
N LEU A 57 -6.65 1.68 -4.18
CA LEU A 57 -6.79 0.29 -4.60
C LEU A 57 -7.24 0.23 -6.06
N VAL A 58 -6.62 -0.66 -6.84
CA VAL A 58 -7.00 -0.94 -8.22
C VAL A 58 -7.02 -2.44 -8.42
N PHE A 59 -8.12 -2.94 -9.00
CA PHE A 59 -8.24 -4.28 -9.57
C PHE A 59 -8.79 -4.16 -10.99
N LYS A 60 -8.09 -4.69 -11.99
CA LYS A 60 -8.53 -4.69 -13.39
C LYS A 60 -8.51 -6.10 -13.97
N ASP A 61 -9.54 -6.41 -14.76
CA ASP A 61 -9.78 -7.70 -15.41
C ASP A 61 -9.61 -8.87 -14.43
N TYR A 62 -10.24 -8.77 -13.25
CA TYR A 62 -10.34 -9.89 -12.33
C TYR A 62 -11.38 -10.87 -12.86
N ARG A 63 -10.97 -12.10 -13.15
CA ARG A 63 -11.84 -13.14 -13.69
C ARG A 63 -12.22 -14.14 -12.62
N VAL A 64 -13.53 -14.26 -12.40
CA VAL A 64 -14.10 -15.21 -11.44
C VAL A 64 -14.00 -16.62 -12.00
N PRO A 65 -13.52 -17.60 -11.21
CA PRO A 65 -13.40 -18.98 -11.66
C PRO A 65 -14.79 -19.62 -11.79
N GLU A 66 -14.89 -20.68 -12.60
CA GLU A 66 -16.15 -21.40 -12.79
C GLU A 66 -16.68 -21.95 -11.45
N GLY A 67 -17.99 -21.77 -11.22
CA GLY A 67 -18.66 -22.27 -10.02
C GLY A 67 -18.60 -21.35 -8.81
N LEU A 68 -17.87 -20.22 -8.88
CA LEU A 68 -17.89 -19.18 -7.86
C LEU A 68 -18.70 -17.96 -8.31
N ASP A 69 -19.06 -17.14 -7.32
CA ASP A 69 -19.70 -15.84 -7.53
C ASP A 69 -18.72 -14.72 -7.16
N ALA A 70 -18.63 -13.67 -7.98
CA ALA A 70 -17.81 -12.50 -7.70
C ALA A 70 -18.14 -11.85 -6.35
N ALA A 71 -19.38 -11.95 -5.89
CA ALA A 71 -19.84 -11.47 -4.58
C ALA A 71 -19.09 -12.12 -3.41
N GLN A 72 -18.53 -13.32 -3.62
CA GLN A 72 -17.75 -14.08 -2.63
C GLN A 72 -16.28 -13.67 -2.63
N PHE A 73 -15.83 -12.83 -3.56
CA PHE A 73 -14.47 -12.30 -3.51
C PHE A 73 -14.27 -11.52 -2.21
N HIS A 74 -13.10 -11.68 -1.61
CA HIS A 74 -12.70 -11.03 -0.37
C HIS A 74 -11.31 -10.45 -0.53
N PHE A 75 -11.16 -9.19 -0.14
CA PHE A 75 -9.91 -8.49 -0.02
C PHE A 75 -9.81 -7.85 1.35
N ASP A 76 -8.72 -8.15 2.06
CA ASP A 76 -8.31 -7.34 3.19
C ASP A 76 -6.89 -6.81 3.00
N PHE A 77 -6.62 -5.68 3.67
CA PHE A 77 -5.29 -5.15 3.80
C PHE A 77 -5.18 -4.41 5.13
N ALA A 78 -4.15 -4.67 5.91
CA ALA A 78 -3.91 -4.01 7.18
C ALA A 78 -2.47 -3.50 7.27
N LEU A 79 -2.32 -2.27 7.75
CA LEU A 79 -1.03 -1.59 7.83
C LEU A 79 -0.97 -0.73 9.10
N PRO A 80 0.06 -0.86 9.96
CA PRO A 80 0.20 -0.02 11.15
C PRO A 80 0.40 1.46 10.79
N THR A 81 -0.59 2.29 11.09
CA THR A 81 -0.53 3.75 10.94
C THR A 81 -1.29 4.43 12.08
N THR A 82 -1.11 5.73 12.25
CA THR A 82 -1.95 6.55 13.16
C THR A 82 -3.28 6.98 12.52
N GLY A 83 -3.56 6.52 11.29
CA GLY A 83 -4.78 6.82 10.57
C GLY A 83 -6.04 6.25 11.25
N PRO A 84 -7.22 6.80 10.94
CA PRO A 84 -8.47 6.45 11.62
C PRO A 84 -8.95 5.02 11.32
N ALA A 85 -8.54 4.43 10.19
CA ALA A 85 -8.88 3.08 9.78
C ALA A 85 -7.66 2.42 9.10
N PRO A 86 -6.71 1.86 9.88
CA PRO A 86 -5.46 1.28 9.39
C PRO A 86 -5.65 -0.08 8.70
N TYR A 87 -6.82 -0.30 8.10
CA TYR A 87 -7.18 -1.50 7.36
C TYR A 87 -8.30 -1.22 6.34
N ILE A 88 -8.35 -2.04 5.31
CA ILE A 88 -9.46 -2.18 4.36
C ILE A 88 -9.98 -3.61 4.49
N VAL A 89 -11.29 -3.78 4.45
CA VAL A 89 -11.95 -5.06 4.17
C VAL A 89 -13.02 -4.77 3.12
N LEU A 90 -12.98 -5.51 2.01
CA LEU A 90 -13.94 -5.40 0.91
C LEU A 90 -14.34 -6.79 0.46
N ASP A 91 -15.64 -7.01 0.39
CA ASP A 91 -16.18 -8.15 -0.33
C ASP A 91 -16.59 -7.74 -1.75
N GLY A 92 -16.81 -8.72 -2.62
CA GLY A 92 -17.29 -8.49 -3.99
C GLY A 92 -18.54 -7.63 -4.01
N VAL A 93 -19.45 -7.83 -3.05
CA VAL A 93 -20.67 -7.03 -2.91
C VAL A 93 -20.40 -5.56 -2.63
N ASP A 94 -19.37 -5.23 -1.85
CA ASP A 94 -18.98 -3.84 -1.54
C ASP A 94 -18.42 -3.13 -2.79
N MET A 95 -17.82 -3.91 -3.69
CA MET A 95 -17.33 -3.44 -4.99
C MET A 95 -18.41 -3.41 -6.08
N GLY A 96 -19.63 -3.84 -5.76
CA GLY A 96 -20.73 -3.95 -6.72
C GLY A 96 -20.59 -5.14 -7.69
N TRP A 97 -19.77 -6.13 -7.34
CA TRP A 97 -19.53 -7.34 -8.12
C TRP A 97 -20.52 -8.44 -7.71
N SER A 98 -21.04 -9.16 -8.71
CA SER A 98 -21.83 -10.38 -8.52
C SER A 98 -21.85 -11.21 -9.80
N GLY A 99 -22.05 -12.52 -9.66
CA GLY A 99 -22.10 -13.49 -10.75
C GLY A 99 -20.73 -13.89 -11.28
N THR A 100 -20.69 -14.29 -12.55
CA THR A 100 -19.46 -14.75 -13.22
C THR A 100 -18.97 -13.71 -14.23
N GLY A 101 -17.70 -13.79 -14.64
CA GLY A 101 -17.13 -12.93 -15.67
C GLY A 101 -15.87 -12.19 -15.22
N SER A 102 -15.63 -11.05 -15.87
CA SER A 102 -14.52 -10.12 -15.56
C SER A 102 -15.05 -8.90 -14.82
N PHE A 103 -14.30 -8.44 -13.83
CA PHE A 103 -14.66 -7.28 -13.02
C PHE A 103 -13.48 -6.33 -12.85
N ASP A 104 -13.81 -5.03 -12.74
CA ASP A 104 -12.88 -3.95 -12.44
C ASP A 104 -13.35 -3.23 -11.16
N TYR A 105 -12.40 -2.77 -10.37
CA TYR A 105 -12.63 -1.94 -9.19
C TYR A 105 -11.51 -0.93 -9.02
N GLU A 106 -11.87 0.27 -8.56
CA GLU A 106 -10.94 1.33 -8.25
C GLU A 106 -11.54 2.23 -7.19
N ALA A 107 -10.80 2.45 -6.10
CA ALA A 107 -11.23 3.31 -5.00
C ALA A 107 -10.03 3.93 -4.29
N THR A 108 -10.30 5.06 -3.64
CA THR A 108 -9.35 5.74 -2.75
C THR A 108 -9.81 5.62 -1.29
N PHE A 109 -8.86 5.54 -0.37
CA PHE A 109 -9.08 5.28 1.05
C PHE A 109 -8.28 6.27 1.88
N ASP A 110 -8.99 7.14 2.58
CA ASP A 110 -8.38 8.05 3.55
C ASP A 110 -8.11 7.39 4.92
N GLY A 111 -8.52 6.13 5.07
CA GLY A 111 -8.42 5.39 6.33
C GLY A 111 -6.99 5.27 6.87
N PHE A 112 -6.01 5.20 5.96
CA PHE A 112 -4.59 5.10 6.32
C PHE A 112 -3.94 6.45 6.60
N ASN A 113 -4.60 7.57 6.32
CA ASN A 113 -4.00 8.91 6.36
C ASN A 113 -3.48 9.22 7.76
N GLY A 114 -2.17 9.23 7.90
CA GLY A 114 -1.50 9.26 9.20
C GLY A 114 -0.04 8.83 9.12
N GLU A 115 0.64 8.95 10.26
CA GLU A 115 2.04 8.56 10.41
C GLU A 115 2.17 7.04 10.28
N ILE A 116 3.14 6.61 9.47
CA ILE A 116 3.50 5.20 9.31
C ILE A 116 4.15 4.72 10.60
N LEU A 117 3.60 3.68 11.20
CA LEU A 117 4.15 3.08 12.41
C LEU A 117 5.04 1.88 12.07
N PRO A 118 6.08 1.58 12.86
CA PRO A 118 6.85 0.36 12.73
C PRO A 118 5.96 -0.88 12.86
N GLY A 119 6.02 -1.77 11.88
CA GLY A 119 5.32 -3.04 11.94
C GLY A 119 5.15 -3.70 10.58
N ARG A 120 4.50 -4.87 10.61
CA ARG A 120 4.23 -5.67 9.43
C ARG A 120 2.86 -5.31 8.87
N PHE A 121 2.74 -5.34 7.55
CA PHE A 121 1.45 -5.31 6.88
C PHE A 121 0.96 -6.73 6.57
N GLY A 122 -0.34 -6.85 6.39
CA GLY A 122 -1.02 -8.06 5.94
C GLY A 122 -1.92 -7.73 4.76
N ALA A 123 -2.08 -8.66 3.82
CA ALA A 123 -3.14 -8.59 2.82
C ALA A 123 -3.64 -9.98 2.50
N GLU A 124 -4.95 -10.16 2.39
CA GLU A 124 -5.55 -11.41 1.98
C GLU A 124 -6.42 -11.18 0.74
N ILE A 125 -6.27 -12.05 -0.25
CA ILE A 125 -7.09 -12.02 -1.48
C ILE A 125 -7.57 -13.43 -1.74
N MET A 126 -8.86 -13.69 -1.62
CA MET A 126 -9.44 -15.02 -1.83
C MET A 126 -10.95 -14.96 -2.06
N HIS A 127 -11.60 -16.09 -2.27
CA HIS A 127 -13.06 -16.17 -2.13
C HIS A 127 -13.41 -16.74 -0.75
N ILE A 128 -14.47 -16.22 -0.14
CA ILE A 128 -15.06 -16.75 1.09
C ILE A 128 -16.46 -17.27 0.75
N LEU A 129 -16.68 -18.57 0.93
CA LEU A 129 -17.97 -19.19 0.65
C LEU A 129 -19.01 -18.83 1.74
N GLU A 130 -20.29 -19.14 1.47
CA GLU A 130 -21.39 -18.89 2.42
C GLU A 130 -21.20 -19.57 3.78
N ASP A 131 -20.47 -20.70 3.82
CA ASP A 131 -20.14 -21.42 5.05
C ASP A 131 -18.91 -20.83 5.79
N GLY A 132 -18.33 -19.75 5.26
CA GLY A 132 -17.15 -19.07 5.78
C GLY A 132 -15.82 -19.72 5.39
N SER A 133 -15.83 -20.79 4.59
CA SER A 133 -14.60 -21.44 4.17
C SER A 133 -13.87 -20.63 3.08
N PRO A 134 -12.54 -20.48 3.18
CA PRO A 134 -11.76 -19.83 2.15
C PRO A 134 -11.49 -20.76 0.97
N VAL A 135 -11.62 -20.25 -0.24
CA VAL A 135 -11.31 -20.94 -1.48
C VAL A 135 -10.40 -20.07 -2.34
N SER A 136 -9.25 -20.63 -2.72
CA SER A 136 -8.38 -20.02 -3.73
C SER A 136 -9.04 -20.11 -5.10
N GLY A 137 -8.97 -19.03 -5.88
CA GLY A 137 -9.56 -19.02 -7.20
C GLY A 137 -9.73 -17.62 -7.77
N GLY A 138 -9.69 -17.54 -9.09
CA GLY A 138 -9.76 -16.31 -9.86
C GLY A 138 -8.39 -15.73 -10.18
N THR A 139 -8.35 -14.92 -11.24
CA THR A 139 -7.10 -14.42 -11.80
C THR A 139 -7.26 -12.98 -12.27
N PHE A 140 -6.34 -12.11 -11.87
CA PHE A 140 -6.15 -10.77 -12.39
C PHE A 140 -5.33 -10.85 -13.68
N TYR A 141 -5.88 -10.30 -14.76
CA TYR A 141 -5.17 -10.16 -16.04
C TYR A 141 -4.74 -8.71 -16.33
N GLY A 142 -5.23 -7.75 -15.54
CA GLY A 142 -4.85 -6.34 -15.60
C GLY A 142 -4.10 -5.88 -14.35
N ASP A 143 -4.04 -4.57 -14.16
CA ASP A 143 -3.45 -3.95 -12.98
C ASP A 143 -4.17 -4.38 -11.69
N HIS A 144 -3.42 -4.82 -10.69
CA HIS A 144 -3.95 -5.24 -9.39
C HIS A 144 -2.97 -4.84 -8.27
N TYR A 145 -3.27 -3.73 -7.59
CA TYR A 145 -2.33 -3.12 -6.66
C TYR A 145 -2.99 -2.19 -5.65
N LEU A 146 -2.29 -1.95 -4.54
CA LEU A 146 -2.57 -0.87 -3.59
C LEU A 146 -1.41 0.13 -3.63
N GLU A 147 -1.71 1.40 -3.92
CA GLU A 147 -0.73 2.50 -3.97
C GLU A 147 -0.96 3.46 -2.81
N PHE A 148 0.12 3.93 -2.17
CA PHE A 148 0.09 4.95 -1.14
C PHE A 148 0.80 6.20 -1.63
N THR A 149 0.18 7.36 -1.46
CA THR A 149 0.88 8.65 -1.55
C THR A 149 1.44 8.97 -0.18
N VAL A 150 2.76 9.12 -0.07
CA VAL A 150 3.47 9.31 1.20
C VAL A 150 4.26 10.62 1.14
N ASP A 151 4.10 11.42 2.19
CA ASP A 151 5.00 12.51 2.52
C ASP A 151 6.25 11.92 3.18
N ARG A 152 7.29 11.66 2.36
CA ARG A 152 8.45 10.86 2.75
C ARG A 152 9.55 11.74 3.31
N ILE A 153 10.15 11.24 4.39
CA ILE A 153 11.54 11.55 4.76
C ILE A 153 12.39 10.45 4.13
N LEU A 154 13.33 10.78 3.23
CA LEU A 154 14.21 9.79 2.62
C LEU A 154 14.91 8.98 3.74
N PRO A 155 14.85 7.63 3.74
CA PRO A 155 15.72 6.83 4.59
C PRO A 155 17.17 7.13 4.21
N ASP A 156 18.08 7.02 5.19
CA ASP A 156 19.52 7.16 4.96
C ASP A 156 19.96 6.34 3.73
N ASP A 157 20.88 6.90 2.93
CA ASP A 157 21.37 6.38 1.63
C ASP A 157 21.76 4.88 1.66
N ILE A 158 22.11 4.36 2.85
CA ILE A 158 22.45 2.96 3.10
C ILE A 158 21.31 1.99 2.72
N PHE A 159 20.05 2.43 2.76
CA PHE A 159 18.90 1.61 2.36
C PHE A 159 18.49 1.80 0.89
N ALA A 160 18.91 2.90 0.25
CA ALA A 160 18.65 3.16 -1.17
C ALA A 160 19.45 2.23 -2.09
N ASP A 161 20.56 1.66 -1.63
CA ASP A 161 21.29 0.62 -2.38
C ASP A 161 20.55 -0.74 -2.44
N SER A 162 19.49 -0.91 -1.62
CA SER A 162 18.72 -2.17 -1.53
C SER A 162 17.35 -2.13 -2.23
N PHE A 163 16.88 -0.94 -2.59
CA PHE A 163 15.62 -0.70 -3.27
C PHE A 163 15.90 0.28 -4.41
N ASP A 164 15.47 0.01 -5.64
CA ASP A 164 15.72 0.92 -6.76
C ASP A 164 14.94 2.24 -6.56
N VAL A 165 15.51 3.17 -5.78
CA VAL A 165 14.94 4.48 -5.50
C VAL A 165 15.39 5.42 -6.61
N GLY A 166 14.83 5.21 -7.82
CA GLY A 166 15.07 6.02 -9.00
C GLY A 166 14.63 7.47 -8.80
N GLY A 167 15.58 8.34 -8.44
CA GLY A 167 15.46 9.79 -8.54
C GLY A 167 15.68 10.26 -9.97
N GLU A 168 14.76 9.95 -10.88
CA GLU A 168 14.49 10.69 -12.13
C GLU A 168 13.16 10.20 -12.75
N GLU A 169 12.46 11.09 -13.44
CA GLU A 169 11.05 10.98 -13.83
C GLU A 169 10.65 9.68 -14.59
N ARG A 170 9.97 8.75 -13.87
CA ARG A 170 9.14 7.59 -14.33
C ARG A 170 9.89 6.33 -14.84
N PRO A 171 9.29 5.12 -14.80
CA PRO A 171 8.11 4.64 -14.07
C PRO A 171 8.49 3.73 -12.87
N VAL A 172 7.59 3.65 -11.90
CA VAL A 172 7.65 2.81 -10.69
C VAL A 172 8.12 1.38 -11.02
N GLU A 173 9.30 1.00 -10.53
CA GLU A 173 9.76 -0.39 -10.55
C GLU A 173 9.09 -1.19 -9.42
N THR A 174 8.50 -2.30 -9.84
CA THR A 174 7.79 -3.28 -9.03
C THR A 174 8.75 -4.01 -8.08
N VAL A 175 8.64 -3.79 -6.76
CA VAL A 175 9.29 -4.66 -5.78
C VAL A 175 8.46 -5.94 -5.64
N ALA A 176 8.73 -6.93 -6.49
CA ALA A 176 8.26 -8.29 -6.28
C ALA A 176 9.16 -8.96 -5.24
N PHE A 177 8.64 -9.21 -4.03
CA PHE A 177 9.34 -10.06 -3.06
C PHE A 177 9.14 -11.52 -3.46
N PRO A 178 10.21 -12.28 -3.76
CA PRO A 178 10.07 -13.72 -3.93
C PRO A 178 9.79 -14.37 -2.57
N ALA A 179 8.64 -15.05 -2.46
CA ALA A 179 8.39 -15.98 -1.37
C ALA A 179 9.41 -17.13 -1.44
N ARG A 180 10.03 -17.47 -0.30
CA ARG A 180 10.77 -18.72 -0.13
C ARG A 180 9.82 -19.84 0.26
#